data_AF-A0AA85AHK1-F1
#
_entry.id   AF-A0AA85AHK1-F1
#
_cell.length_a   1.000
_cell.length_b   1.000
_cell.length_c   1.000
_cell.angle_alpha   90.00
_cell.angle_beta   90.00
_cell.angle_gamma   90.00
#
_symmetry.space_group_name_H-M   'P 1'
#
loop_
_entity.id
_entity.type
_entity.pdbx_description
1 polymer ?
#
loop_
_entity_poly.entity_id
_entity_poly.type
_entity_poly.pdbx_seq_one_letter_code
_entity_poly.pdbx_strand_id
1 'polypeptide(L)'
;MTEHKPLCYSFNTSYDRHSPREARQSDYISQFTTNIQYFKGHTNVVGDASSRKDVNNLIRKQDIDLKTIAKLQVDDSEIKSCQEKPNMIFKHVPKPSSNIPIICDVSTDNNRLFVPSSLSSTSISST
;
A
#
# COMPACT_ATOMS: atom_id res chain seq x y z
N MET A 1 -17.26 -18.64 1.74
CA MET A 1 -16.45 -18.34 2.95
C MET A 1 -15.58 -17.13 2.65
N THR A 2 -15.44 -16.18 3.57
CA THR A 2 -14.68 -14.94 3.33
C THR A 2 -14.07 -14.42 4.62
N GLU A 3 -12.97 -13.67 4.54
CA GLU A 3 -12.43 -12.90 5.67
C GLU A 3 -13.01 -11.49 5.76
N HIS A 4 -13.89 -11.12 4.83
CA HIS A 4 -14.50 -9.80 4.79
C HIS A 4 -15.76 -9.77 5.66
N LYS A 5 -15.62 -9.36 6.94
CA LYS A 5 -16.73 -9.27 7.89
C LYS A 5 -17.95 -8.50 7.37
N PRO A 6 -17.82 -7.32 6.74
CA PRO A 6 -18.99 -6.59 6.25
C PRO A 6 -19.80 -7.39 5.22
N LEU A 7 -19.16 -8.25 4.42
CA LEU A 7 -19.84 -9.07 3.42
C LEU A 7 -20.67 -10.19 4.05
N CYS A 8 -20.17 -10.80 5.14
CA CYS A 8 -20.92 -11.81 5.89
C CYS A 8 -22.22 -11.28 6.49
N TYR A 9 -22.23 -10.00 6.90
CA TYR A 9 -23.41 -9.38 7.52
C TYR A 9 -24.27 -8.59 6.52
N SER A 10 -23.82 -8.42 5.27
CA SER A 10 -24.52 -7.61 4.26
C SER A 10 -25.98 -8.04 4.07
N PHE A 11 -26.24 -9.35 4.02
CA PHE A 11 -27.60 -9.92 3.87
C PHE A 11 -28.49 -9.82 5.12
N ASN A 12 -27.89 -9.58 6.29
CA ASN A 12 -28.61 -9.39 7.56
C ASN A 12 -28.85 -7.91 7.89
N THR A 13 -28.38 -7.00 7.04
CA THR A 13 -28.53 -5.55 7.22
C THR A 13 -29.65 -4.99 6.34
N SER A 14 -30.31 -3.94 6.81
CA SER A 14 -31.40 -3.27 6.08
C SER A 14 -30.92 -2.72 4.73
N TYR A 15 -31.70 -2.97 3.67
CA TYR A 15 -31.38 -2.53 2.29
C TYR A 15 -31.13 -1.03 2.15
N ASP A 16 -31.76 -0.22 3.01
CA ASP A 16 -31.65 1.25 3.05
C ASP A 16 -30.23 1.77 3.39
N ARG A 17 -29.33 0.89 3.86
CA ARG A 17 -27.93 1.24 4.17
C ARG A 17 -26.96 0.98 3.01
N HIS A 18 -27.44 0.48 1.88
CA HIS A 18 -26.60 0.13 0.73
C HIS A 18 -26.81 1.09 -0.43
N SER A 19 -25.73 1.45 -1.11
CA SER A 19 -25.83 2.17 -2.38
C SER A 19 -26.55 1.33 -3.44
N PRO A 20 -27.14 1.94 -4.49
CA PRO A 20 -27.77 1.19 -5.58
C PRO A 20 -26.83 0.17 -6.25
N ARG A 21 -25.52 0.42 -6.24
CA ARG A 21 -24.51 -0.50 -6.77
C ARG A 21 -24.32 -1.72 -5.87
N GLU A 22 -24.19 -1.50 -4.56
CA GLU A 22 -24.06 -2.57 -3.57
C GLU A 22 -25.32 -3.43 -3.52
N ALA A 23 -26.50 -2.80 -3.55
CA ALA A 23 -27.79 -3.47 -3.60
C ALA A 23 -27.91 -4.45 -4.79
N ARG A 24 -27.51 -4.04 -6.00
CA ARG A 24 -27.52 -4.91 -7.20
C ARG A 24 -26.52 -6.06 -7.10
N GLN A 25 -25.33 -5.79 -6.55
CA GLN A 25 -24.30 -6.81 -6.32
C GLN A 25 -24.77 -7.85 -5.30
N SER A 26 -25.31 -7.41 -4.16
CA SER A 26 -25.87 -8.29 -3.15
C SER A 26 -27.04 -9.11 -3.70
N ASP A 27 -27.95 -8.49 -4.46
CA ASP A 27 -29.07 -9.19 -5.09
C ASP A 27 -28.58 -10.31 -6.03
N TYR A 28 -27.60 -10.00 -6.89
CA TYR A 28 -26.96 -11.00 -7.76
C TYR A 28 -26.32 -12.15 -6.97
N ILE A 29 -25.57 -11.85 -5.91
CA ILE A 29 -24.94 -12.87 -5.06
C ILE A 29 -26.00 -13.74 -4.36
N SER A 30 -27.11 -13.14 -3.92
CA SER A 30 -28.19 -13.82 -3.19
C SER A 30 -28.89 -14.91 -4.02
N GLN A 31 -28.90 -14.77 -5.35
CA GLN A 31 -29.43 -15.78 -6.27
C GLN A 31 -28.68 -17.12 -6.17
N PHE A 32 -27.41 -17.07 -5.74
CA PHE A 32 -26.58 -18.27 -5.57
C PHE A 32 -26.51 -18.69 -4.10
N THR A 33 -26.29 -17.74 -3.20
CA THR A 33 -26.18 -18.01 -1.77
C THR A 33 -26.34 -16.76 -0.92
N THR A 34 -27.03 -16.91 0.21
CA THR A 34 -27.11 -15.89 1.27
C THR A 34 -26.31 -16.28 2.52
N ASN A 35 -25.82 -17.53 2.59
CA ASN A 35 -25.08 -18.04 3.74
C ASN A 35 -23.57 -17.88 3.52
N ILE A 36 -23.05 -16.69 3.88
CA ILE A 36 -21.62 -16.38 3.79
C ILE A 36 -20.97 -16.43 5.17
N GLN A 37 -20.20 -17.47 5.44
CA GLN A 37 -19.47 -17.64 6.70
C GLN A 37 -18.14 -16.84 6.73
N TYR A 38 -17.88 -16.21 7.88
CA TYR A 38 -16.64 -15.48 8.17
C TYR A 38 -15.53 -16.43 8.63
N PHE A 39 -14.33 -16.26 8.06
CA PHE A 39 -13.10 -16.89 8.53
C PHE A 39 -12.07 -15.82 8.89
N LYS A 40 -11.37 -16.00 10.01
CA LYS A 40 -10.33 -15.06 10.44
C LYS A 40 -9.18 -15.09 9.43
N GLY A 41 -8.63 -13.94 9.02
CA GLY A 41 -7.66 -13.88 7.92
C GLY A 41 -6.43 -14.81 8.05
N HIS A 42 -5.98 -15.12 9.26
CA HIS A 42 -4.92 -16.11 9.49
C HIS A 42 -5.27 -17.52 8.97
N THR A 43 -6.55 -17.88 8.85
CA THR A 43 -6.99 -19.16 8.29
C THR A 43 -7.37 -19.07 6.81
N ASN A 44 -7.41 -17.86 6.22
CA ASN A 44 -7.67 -17.62 4.79
C ASN A 44 -6.39 -17.37 3.98
N VAL A 45 -5.27 -18.00 4.36
CA VAL A 45 -3.95 -17.77 3.71
C VAL A 45 -4.00 -17.95 2.20
N VAL A 46 -4.76 -18.95 1.72
CA VAL A 46 -4.88 -19.22 0.27
C VAL A 46 -5.68 -18.13 -0.45
N GLY A 47 -6.79 -17.67 0.13
CA GLY A 47 -7.60 -16.60 -0.44
C GLY A 47 -6.86 -15.26 -0.43
N ASP A 48 -6.20 -14.95 0.68
CA ASP A 48 -5.36 -13.77 0.85
C ASP A 48 -4.18 -13.78 -0.14
N ALA A 49 -3.43 -14.89 -0.25
CA ALA A 49 -2.33 -15.02 -1.22
C ALA A 49 -2.81 -14.93 -2.68
N SER A 50 -3.99 -15.46 -2.99
CA SER A 50 -4.56 -15.37 -4.34
C SER A 50 -5.08 -13.97 -4.68
N SER A 51 -5.57 -13.21 -3.69
CA SER A 51 -6.00 -11.81 -3.84
C SER A 51 -4.81 -10.86 -4.02
N ARG A 52 -3.66 -11.18 -3.43
CA ARG A 52 -2.43 -10.36 -3.46
C ARG A 52 -1.60 -10.43 -4.75
N LYS A 53 -2.07 -11.11 -5.80
CA LYS A 53 -1.31 -11.29 -7.05
C LYS A 53 -0.89 -9.95 -7.68
N ASP A 54 -1.71 -8.92 -7.55
CA ASP A 54 -1.39 -7.59 -8.07
C ASP A 54 -0.38 -6.83 -7.20
N VAL A 55 -0.36 -7.05 -5.89
CA VAL A 55 0.62 -6.42 -4.97
C VAL A 55 2.04 -6.89 -5.28
N ASN A 56 2.23 -8.18 -5.57
CA ASN A 56 3.54 -8.72 -5.96
C ASN A 56 4.00 -8.23 -7.34
N ASN A 57 3.07 -7.88 -8.24
CA ASN A 57 3.40 -7.30 -9.54
C ASN A 57 3.73 -5.80 -9.44
N LEU A 58 3.13 -5.07 -8.50
CA LEU A 58 3.47 -3.67 -8.21
C LEU A 58 4.91 -3.55 -7.68
N ILE A 59 5.35 -4.48 -6.84
CA ILE A 59 6.72 -4.49 -6.30
C ILE A 59 7.78 -4.70 -7.39
N ARG A 60 7.44 -5.39 -8.49
CA ARG A 60 8.39 -5.70 -9.59
C ARG A 60 8.41 -4.69 -10.73
N LYS A 61 7.42 -3.80 -10.83
CA LYS A 61 7.28 -2.90 -12.00
C LYS A 61 8.08 -1.60 -11.91
N GLN A 62 8.70 -1.31 -10.78
CA GLN A 62 9.50 -0.11 -10.60
C GLN A 62 10.83 -0.49 -9.95
N ASP A 63 11.75 -1.02 -10.76
CA ASP A 63 13.19 -0.97 -10.45
C ASP A 63 13.62 0.50 -10.55
N ILE A 64 13.22 1.29 -9.56
CA ILE A 64 13.72 2.64 -9.38
C ILE A 64 15.19 2.49 -9.02
N ASP A 65 16.07 2.96 -9.91
CA ASP A 65 17.51 2.87 -9.69
C ASP A 65 17.87 3.65 -8.41
N LEU A 66 18.23 2.92 -7.35
CA LEU A 66 18.60 3.49 -6.07
C LEU A 66 19.79 4.46 -6.19
N LYS A 67 20.61 4.31 -7.24
CA LYS A 67 21.72 5.22 -7.53
C LYS A 67 21.24 6.59 -7.97
N THR A 68 20.14 6.68 -8.72
CA THR A 68 19.59 7.96 -9.18
C THR A 68 18.95 8.71 -8.02
N ILE A 69 18.20 8.01 -7.16
CA ILE A 69 17.69 8.56 -5.90
C ILE A 69 18.85 9.07 -5.03
N ALA A 70 19.89 8.24 -4.89
CA ALA A 70 21.21 8.57 -4.34
C ALA A 70 21.66 10.00 -4.61
N LYS A 71 21.81 10.27 -5.91
CA LYS A 71 22.33 11.53 -6.44
C LYS A 71 21.34 12.68 -6.24
N LEU A 72 20.07 12.45 -6.55
CA LEU A 72 19.04 13.47 -6.47
C LEU A 72 18.81 13.96 -5.04
N GLN A 73 18.98 13.08 -4.04
CA GLN A 73 18.89 13.46 -2.64
C GLN A 73 20.01 14.40 -2.19
N VAL A 74 21.22 14.31 -2.75
CA VAL A 74 22.36 15.15 -2.32
C VAL A 74 22.10 16.62 -2.63
N ASP A 75 21.46 16.90 -3.78
CA ASP A 75 21.23 18.25 -4.28
C ASP A 75 19.87 18.84 -3.86
N ASP A 76 19.07 18.11 -3.08
CA ASP A 76 17.69 18.49 -2.76
C ASP A 76 17.63 19.48 -1.57
N SER A 77 17.06 20.67 -1.82
CA SER A 77 16.84 21.70 -0.81
C SER A 77 15.71 21.34 0.17
N GLU A 78 14.78 20.46 -0.22
CA GLU A 78 13.67 20.02 0.62
C GLU A 78 14.16 19.18 1.81
N ILE A 79 15.27 18.45 1.67
CA ILE A 79 15.84 17.63 2.75
C ILE A 79 16.28 18.51 3.92
N LYS A 80 16.86 19.67 3.64
CA LYS A 80 17.27 20.64 4.67
C LYS A 80 16.06 21.14 5.44
N SER A 81 14.98 21.51 4.74
CA SER A 81 13.73 21.93 5.38
C SER A 81 13.07 20.81 6.18
N CYS A 82 13.20 19.55 5.74
CA CYS A 82 12.65 18.41 6.46
C CYS A 82 13.47 18.03 7.70
N GLN A 83 14.79 18.26 7.72
CA GLN A 83 15.65 18.08 8.89
C GLN A 83 15.36 19.08 10.02
N GLU A 84 14.82 20.25 9.69
CA GLU A 84 14.44 21.27 10.69
C GLU A 84 13.18 20.88 11.49
N LYS A 85 12.43 19.86 11.04
CA LYS A 85 11.21 19.42 11.72
C LYS A 85 11.55 18.51 12.91
N PRO A 86 11.03 18.77 14.13
CA PRO A 86 11.39 18.01 15.32
C PRO A 86 10.89 16.55 15.30
N ASN A 87 9.87 16.25 14.49
CA ASN A 87 9.25 14.93 14.41
C ASN A 87 9.89 14.00 13.37
N MET A 88 10.93 14.45 12.65
CA MET A 88 11.56 13.69 11.58
C MET A 88 13.03 13.49 11.87
N ILE A 89 13.53 12.26 11.70
CA ILE A 89 14.94 11.95 11.95
C ILE A 89 15.51 11.37 10.67
N PHE A 90 16.22 12.19 9.90
CA PHE A 90 16.84 11.73 8.66
C PHE A 90 18.24 11.16 8.93
N LYS A 91 18.51 9.95 8.45
CA LYS A 91 19.83 9.31 8.50
C LYS A 91 20.19 8.71 7.16
N HIS A 92 21.48 8.69 6.87
CA HIS A 92 22.03 7.94 5.75
C HIS A 92 22.05 6.46 6.11
N VAL A 93 21.28 5.65 5.38
CA VAL A 93 21.17 4.21 5.58
C VAL A 93 21.78 3.50 4.36
N PRO A 94 22.83 2.67 4.54
CA PRO A 94 23.33 1.83 3.46
C PRO A 94 22.30 0.74 3.14
N LYS A 95 22.02 0.51 1.85
CA LYS A 95 21.12 -0.57 1.42
C LYS A 95 21.91 -1.80 1.01
N PRO A 96 21.43 -3.02 1.30
CA PRO A 96 22.16 -4.25 1.00
C PRO A 96 22.38 -4.48 -0.50
N SER A 97 21.52 -3.90 -1.37
CA SER A 97 21.62 -4.01 -2.83
C SER A 97 22.55 -2.97 -3.47
N SER A 98 22.85 -1.88 -2.79
CA SER A 98 23.69 -0.79 -3.29
C SER A 98 24.43 -0.18 -2.11
N ASN A 99 25.77 -0.28 -2.09
CA ASN A 99 26.65 0.35 -1.09
C ASN A 99 26.61 1.91 -1.10
N ILE A 100 25.56 2.51 -1.67
CA ILE A 100 25.33 3.93 -1.74
C ILE A 100 24.42 4.32 -0.56
N PRO A 101 24.83 5.29 0.28
CA PRO A 101 24.03 5.75 1.40
C PRO A 101 22.80 6.51 0.89
N ILE A 102 21.60 6.06 1.28
CA ILE A 102 20.34 6.73 0.93
C ILE A 102 19.76 7.38 2.18
N ILE A 103 19.28 8.60 2.06
CA ILE A 103 18.61 9.33 3.13
C ILE A 103 17.24 8.70 3.39
N CYS A 104 17.03 8.27 4.63
CA CYS A 104 15.78 7.70 5.12
C CYS A 104 15.34 8.43 6.39
N ASP A 105 14.03 8.61 6.55
CA ASP A 105 13.43 8.97 7.84
C ASP A 105 13.34 7.72 8.71
N VAL A 106 13.99 7.77 9.87
CA VAL A 106 14.06 6.71 10.88
C VAL A 106 13.29 7.09 12.16
N SER A 107 12.44 8.12 12.11
CA SER A 107 11.57 8.51 13.23
C SER A 107 10.59 7.41 13.65
N THR A 108 10.26 6.50 12.73
CA THR A 108 9.36 5.37 12.97
C THR A 108 10.09 4.03 12.87
N ASP A 109 9.53 2.97 13.49
CA ASP A 109 10.07 1.60 13.44
C ASP A 109 10.30 1.07 12.01
N ASN A 110 9.60 1.64 11.02
CA ASN A 110 9.80 1.37 9.60
C ASN A 110 10.54 2.52 8.94
N ASN A 111 11.79 2.30 8.53
CA ASN A 111 12.58 3.30 7.81
C ASN A 111 11.92 3.68 6.48
N ARG A 112 11.58 4.95 6.30
CA ARG A 112 10.94 5.48 5.08
C ARG A 112 11.98 6.15 4.21
N LEU A 113 12.04 5.79 2.93
CA LEU A 113 12.92 6.43 1.97
C LEU A 113 12.43 7.86 1.68
N PHE A 114 13.32 8.85 1.68
CA PHE A 114 12.97 10.16 1.16
C PHE A 114 13.02 10.11 -0.37
N VAL A 115 11.95 10.48 -1.07
CA VAL A 115 11.91 10.48 -2.54
C VAL A 115 11.86 11.93 -3.03
N PRO A 116 12.89 12.42 -3.74
CA PRO A 116 12.88 13.77 -4.29
C PRO A 116 11.68 14.02 -5.21
N SER A 117 11.17 15.24 -5.20
CA SER A 117 10.00 15.68 -5.98
C SER A 117 10.15 15.45 -7.50
N SER A 118 11.40 15.46 -8.00
CA SER A 118 11.72 15.17 -9.39
C SER A 118 11.36 13.73 -9.81
N LEU A 119 11.36 12.79 -8.87
CA LEU A 119 11.05 11.38 -9.11
C LEU A 119 9.61 11.03 -8.72
N SER A 120 8.98 11.80 -7.82
CA SER A 120 7.62 11.53 -7.34
C SER A 120 6.55 11.76 -8.42
N SER A 121 6.77 12.69 -9.36
CA SER A 121 5.85 12.97 -10.47
C SER A 121 5.88 11.90 -11.58
N THR A 122 7.04 11.29 -11.82
CA THR A 122 7.20 10.24 -12.85
C THR A 122 6.52 8.93 -12.45
N SER A 123 6.47 8.64 -11.15
CA SER A 123 5.89 7.41 -10.62
C SER A 123 4.36 7.33 -10.72
N ILE A 124 3.67 8.46 -10.93
CA ILE A 124 2.20 8.54 -10.95
C ILE A 124 1.62 8.64 -12.37
N SER A 125 2.44 8.92 -13.41
CA SER A 125 1.93 9.25 -14.76
C SER A 125 2.03 8.15 -15.84
N SER A 126 2.31 6.89 -15.49
CA SER A 126 2.25 5.81 -16.50
C SER A 126 1.03 4.91 -16.25
N THR A 127 0.05 5.15 -17.12
CA THR A 127 -1.25 4.50 -17.38
C THR A 127 -1.37 3.02 -17.09
#